data_AF-A0A6A3FZX3-F1
#
_entry.id   AF-A0A6A3FZX3-F1
#
_cell.length_a   1.000
_cell.length_b   1.000
_cell.length_c   1.000
_cell.angle_alpha   90.00
_cell.angle_beta   90.00
_cell.angle_gamma   90.00
#
_symmetry.space_group_name_H-M   'P 1'
#
loop_
_entity.id
_entity.type
_entity.pdbx_description
1 polymer ?
#
loop_
_entity_poly.entity_id
_entity_poly.type
_entity_poly.pdbx_seq_one_letter_code
_entity_poly.pdbx_strand_id
1 'polypeptide(L)'
;MGVSFLLEQTKTASEFVDADLTKSVKSVKAIARRMGIVSTLAEERQIGDEATDFYTKRERWSSETRADHSAVSPLAWWTDKCGKELDEKRDYFPLLAQLAVMIFTIPTSSAASERSWSIHDFIHTKRRNRLDAGRVDKLVFIYYNAGNKDAKTNIFYQLNEESESEDDNDDEDTTVDDSSADSDDSNASPSSFANINPYSYEGSEEHKFEC
;
A
#
# COMPACT_ATOMS: atom_id res chain seq x y z
N MET A 1 1.31 -9.05 20.83
CA MET A 1 2.52 -8.98 19.97
C MET A 1 2.19 -9.63 18.64
N GLY A 2 2.38 -8.89 17.54
CA GLY A 2 1.85 -9.24 16.21
C GLY A 2 2.75 -10.18 15.40
N VAL A 3 2.16 -10.82 14.38
CA VAL A 3 2.88 -11.66 13.42
C VAL A 3 4.00 -10.89 12.70
N SER A 4 3.81 -9.59 12.45
CA SER A 4 4.84 -8.73 11.86
C SER A 4 6.11 -8.66 12.73
N PHE A 5 5.97 -8.53 14.05
CA PHE A 5 7.12 -8.50 14.98
C PHE A 5 7.90 -9.82 14.99
N LEU A 6 7.19 -10.94 14.89
CA LEU A 6 7.83 -12.26 14.78
C LEU A 6 8.67 -12.36 13.50
N LEU A 7 8.17 -11.82 12.39
CA LEU A 7 8.82 -11.87 11.07
C LEU A 7 9.85 -10.76 10.86
N GLU A 8 9.86 -9.72 11.67
CA GLU A 8 10.79 -8.61 11.53
C GLU A 8 12.17 -9.00 12.04
N GLN A 9 13.18 -8.94 11.16
CA GLN A 9 14.54 -9.37 11.45
C GLN A 9 15.30 -8.45 12.41
N THR A 10 14.84 -7.20 12.58
CA THR A 10 15.48 -6.19 13.44
C THR A 10 15.00 -6.23 14.88
N LYS A 11 13.89 -6.94 15.17
CA LYS A 11 13.27 -6.95 16.49
C LYS A 11 13.93 -7.98 17.41
N THR A 12 14.24 -7.54 18.62
CA THR A 12 14.90 -8.37 19.64
C THR A 12 13.89 -9.24 20.37
N ALA A 13 14.26 -10.50 20.59
CA ALA A 13 13.45 -11.49 21.31
C ALA A 13 13.24 -11.16 22.81
N SER A 14 13.98 -10.21 23.37
CA SER A 14 13.88 -9.80 24.79
C SER A 14 12.51 -9.25 25.17
N GLU A 15 11.70 -8.81 24.20
CA GLU A 15 10.32 -8.36 24.40
C GLU A 15 9.29 -9.49 24.23
N PHE A 16 9.71 -10.69 23.79
CA PHE A 16 8.83 -11.82 23.52
C PHE A 16 8.82 -12.81 24.68
N VAL A 17 7.64 -13.04 25.27
CA VAL A 17 7.42 -14.13 26.23
C VAL A 17 7.08 -15.41 25.46
N ASP A 18 7.50 -16.59 25.93
CA ASP A 18 7.25 -17.88 25.24
C ASP A 18 5.78 -18.15 24.92
N ALA A 19 4.88 -17.71 25.80
CA ALA A 19 3.43 -17.77 25.57
C ALA A 19 3.00 -16.94 24.34
N ASP A 20 3.71 -15.85 24.03
CA ASP A 20 3.45 -15.01 22.87
C ASP A 20 4.06 -15.57 21.58
N LEU A 21 5.16 -16.35 21.66
CA LEU A 21 5.65 -17.14 20.52
C LEU A 21 4.60 -18.13 20.05
N THR A 22 4.03 -18.90 20.97
CA THR A 22 3.00 -19.90 20.65
C THR A 22 1.77 -19.26 20.01
N LYS A 23 1.31 -18.11 20.53
CA LYS A 23 0.19 -17.35 19.95
C LYS A 23 0.53 -16.78 18.56
N SER A 24 1.76 -16.29 18.38
CA SER A 24 2.21 -15.70 17.12
C SER A 24 2.34 -16.77 16.04
N VAL A 25 2.92 -17.93 16.35
CA VAL A 25 2.99 -19.09 15.44
C VAL A 25 1.60 -19.59 15.07
N LYS A 26 0.66 -19.66 16.03
CA LYS A 26 -0.74 -19.99 15.73
C LYS A 26 -1.37 -18.98 14.75
N SER A 27 -1.07 -17.69 14.93
CA SER A 27 -1.54 -16.62 14.05
C SER A 27 -0.91 -16.70 12.66
N VAL A 28 0.39 -17.01 12.56
CA VAL A 28 1.08 -17.30 11.30
C VAL A 28 0.36 -18.40 10.52
N LYS A 29 0.06 -19.53 11.17
CA LYS A 29 -0.69 -20.65 10.55
C LYS A 29 -2.07 -20.22 10.06
N ALA A 30 -2.77 -19.42 10.86
CA ALA A 30 -4.11 -18.92 10.50
C ALA A 30 -4.06 -17.98 9.29
N ILE A 31 -3.10 -17.04 9.25
CA ILE A 31 -2.94 -16.10 8.13
C ILE A 31 -2.48 -16.85 6.87
N ALA A 32 -1.54 -17.78 6.99
CA ALA A 32 -1.04 -18.56 5.85
C ALA A 32 -2.14 -19.36 5.16
N ARG A 33 -3.05 -19.98 5.93
CA ARG A 33 -4.26 -20.62 5.39
C ARG A 33 -5.16 -19.61 4.69
N ARG A 34 -5.42 -18.46 5.33
CA ARG A 34 -6.30 -17.42 4.78
C ARG A 34 -5.76 -16.82 3.48
N MET A 35 -4.44 -16.70 3.35
CA MET A 35 -3.75 -16.20 2.15
C MET A 35 -3.60 -17.27 1.06
N GLY A 36 -4.02 -18.52 1.32
CA GLY A 36 -3.89 -19.62 0.35
C GLY A 36 -2.46 -20.13 0.14
N ILE A 37 -1.50 -19.75 0.99
CA ILE A 37 -0.11 -20.22 0.92
C ILE A 37 -0.01 -21.67 1.42
N VAL A 38 -0.86 -22.02 2.38
CA VAL A 38 -0.89 -23.34 3.02
C VAL A 38 -2.26 -23.95 2.81
N SER A 39 -2.30 -25.13 2.21
CA SER A 39 -3.54 -25.88 1.96
C SER A 39 -3.58 -27.20 2.73
N THR A 40 -2.44 -27.81 2.99
CA THR A 40 -2.33 -29.11 3.65
C THR A 40 -1.92 -28.99 5.12
N LEU A 41 -2.24 -30.01 5.92
CA LEU A 41 -1.77 -30.10 7.31
C LEU A 41 -0.25 -30.24 7.41
N ALA A 42 0.41 -30.78 6.38
CA ALA A 42 1.86 -30.91 6.34
C ALA A 42 2.53 -29.53 6.19
N GLU A 43 2.07 -28.73 5.22
CA GLU A 43 2.53 -27.35 5.03
C GLU A 43 2.24 -26.46 6.25
N GLU A 44 1.13 -26.69 6.94
CA GLU A 44 0.80 -25.95 8.16
C GLU A 44 1.74 -26.29 9.33
N ARG A 45 2.18 -27.55 9.43
CA ARG A 45 3.22 -27.92 10.39
C ARG A 45 4.53 -27.27 9.99
N GLN A 46 4.92 -27.43 8.72
CA GLN A 46 6.15 -26.88 8.17
C GLN A 46 6.28 -25.37 8.40
N ILE A 47 5.26 -24.55 8.08
CA ILE A 47 5.35 -23.10 8.30
C ILE A 47 5.47 -22.74 9.78
N GLY A 48 4.89 -23.55 10.67
CA GLY A 48 5.06 -23.37 12.12
C GLY A 48 6.45 -23.70 12.61
N ASP A 49 7.03 -24.77 12.06
CA ASP A 49 8.38 -25.21 12.36
C ASP A 49 9.40 -24.19 11.82
N GLU A 50 9.22 -23.71 10.58
CA GLU A 50 9.99 -22.61 9.98
C GLU A 50 9.92 -21.34 10.84
N ALA A 51 8.73 -20.95 11.31
CA ALA A 51 8.55 -19.77 12.15
C ALA A 51 9.29 -19.89 13.50
N THR A 52 9.29 -21.08 14.08
CA THR A 52 9.98 -21.36 15.35
C THR A 52 11.50 -21.41 15.14
N ASP A 53 11.96 -22.07 14.08
CA ASP A 53 13.38 -22.15 13.73
C ASP A 53 13.94 -20.75 13.44
N PHE A 54 13.24 -19.95 12.63
CA PHE A 54 13.60 -18.55 12.39
C PHE A 54 13.73 -17.75 13.70
N TYR A 55 12.76 -17.88 14.61
CA TYR A 55 12.80 -17.20 15.90
C TYR A 55 14.06 -17.56 16.70
N THR A 56 14.33 -18.86 16.87
CA THR A 56 15.51 -19.34 17.64
C THR A 56 16.82 -18.96 16.98
N LYS A 57 16.86 -18.94 15.64
CA LYS A 57 18.04 -18.55 14.88
C LYS A 57 18.32 -17.06 14.99
N ARG A 58 17.28 -16.24 14.88
CA ARG A 58 17.34 -14.79 15.06
C ARG A 58 17.86 -14.42 16.43
N GLU A 59 17.51 -15.17 17.47
CA GLU A 59 18.02 -14.95 18.82
C GLU A 59 19.55 -15.12 18.91
N ARG A 60 20.10 -16.10 18.16
CA ARG A 60 21.53 -16.44 18.14
C ARG A 60 22.40 -15.52 17.27
N TRP A 61 21.84 -14.56 16.55
CA TRP A 61 22.63 -13.64 15.73
C TRP A 61 23.60 -12.80 16.58
N SER A 62 24.79 -12.51 16.04
CA SER A 62 25.76 -11.60 16.66
C SER A 62 25.31 -10.15 16.48
N SER A 63 25.94 -9.23 17.22
CA SER A 63 25.69 -7.79 17.08
C SER A 63 26.01 -7.27 15.67
N GLU A 64 27.05 -7.83 15.04
CA GLU A 64 27.45 -7.49 13.67
C GLU A 64 26.39 -7.94 12.66
N THR A 65 25.95 -9.21 12.72
CA THR A 65 24.87 -9.72 11.85
C THR A 65 23.57 -8.95 12.03
N ARG A 66 23.26 -8.50 13.26
CA ARG A 66 22.10 -7.65 13.52
C ARG A 66 22.22 -6.27 12.89
N ALA A 67 23.42 -5.68 12.86
CA ALA A 67 23.67 -4.41 12.20
C ALA A 67 23.53 -4.54 10.67
N ASP A 68 24.04 -5.63 10.09
CA ASP A 68 23.90 -5.90 8.66
C ASP A 68 22.43 -6.11 8.27
N HIS A 69 21.68 -6.87 9.08
CA HIS A 69 20.26 -7.12 8.83
C HIS A 69 19.36 -5.90 9.07
N SER A 70 19.77 -4.96 9.93
CA SER A 70 19.02 -3.71 10.17
C SER A 70 19.23 -2.66 9.09
N ALA A 71 20.29 -2.77 8.30
CA ALA A 71 20.54 -1.93 7.14
C ALA A 71 19.55 -2.20 5.97
N VAL A 72 18.83 -3.33 5.99
CA VAL A 72 17.92 -3.76 4.93
C VAL A 72 16.47 -3.71 5.41
N SER A 73 15.56 -3.19 4.59
CA SER A 73 14.12 -3.22 4.93
C SER A 73 13.62 -4.67 5.08
N PRO A 74 12.66 -4.95 5.97
CA PRO A 74 12.11 -6.30 6.14
C PRO A 74 11.60 -6.93 4.84
N LEU A 75 10.92 -6.14 3.99
CA LEU A 75 10.45 -6.61 2.69
C LEU A 75 11.61 -7.06 1.79
N ALA A 76 12.66 -6.24 1.66
CA ALA A 76 13.82 -6.58 0.83
C ALA A 76 14.60 -7.79 1.40
N TRP A 77 14.71 -7.88 2.72
CA TRP A 77 15.36 -9.00 3.40
C TRP A 77 14.64 -10.33 3.12
N TRP A 78 13.31 -10.36 3.27
CA TRP A 78 12.51 -11.55 2.96
C TRP A 78 12.47 -11.88 1.46
N THR A 79 12.53 -10.87 0.59
CA THR A 79 12.60 -11.09 -0.87
C THR A 79 13.89 -11.80 -1.27
N ASP A 80 15.04 -11.52 -0.63
CA ASP A 80 16.28 -12.28 -0.86
C ASP A 80 16.17 -13.75 -0.45
N LYS A 81 15.34 -14.06 0.56
CA LYS A 81 15.12 -15.42 1.06
C LYS A 81 14.06 -16.18 0.27
N CYS A 82 13.20 -15.49 -0.46
CA CYS A 82 12.17 -16.09 -1.29
C CYS A 82 12.79 -16.63 -2.59
N GLY A 83 12.84 -17.96 -2.77
CA GLY A 83 13.19 -18.59 -4.05
C GLY A 83 14.66 -19.02 -4.24
N LYS A 84 15.49 -19.08 -3.20
CA LYS A 84 16.86 -19.63 -3.28
C LYS A 84 16.94 -21.01 -2.64
N GLU A 85 16.64 -22.04 -3.42
CA GLU A 85 16.82 -23.46 -3.03
C GLU A 85 18.30 -23.92 -3.12
N LEU A 86 19.18 -23.10 -3.69
CA LEU A 86 20.44 -23.56 -4.30
C LEU A 86 21.74 -23.33 -3.53
N ASP A 87 21.69 -22.90 -2.27
CA ASP A 87 22.91 -22.68 -1.49
C ASP A 87 22.74 -23.38 -0.14
N GLU A 88 23.35 -24.57 0.02
CA GLU A 88 23.28 -25.48 1.18
C GLU A 88 23.62 -24.80 2.54
N LYS A 89 24.07 -23.55 2.51
CA LYS A 89 24.49 -22.74 3.65
C LYS A 89 23.50 -21.63 4.05
N ARG A 90 22.41 -21.43 3.32
CA ARG A 90 21.47 -20.32 3.56
C ARG A 90 20.21 -20.78 4.27
N ASP A 91 19.75 -19.90 5.16
CA ASP A 91 18.51 -20.05 5.92
C ASP A 91 17.33 -20.07 4.95
N TYR A 92 16.78 -21.26 4.71
CA TYR A 92 15.72 -21.48 3.75
C TYR A 92 14.39 -21.69 4.47
N PHE A 93 13.50 -20.70 4.35
CA PHE A 93 12.15 -20.73 4.92
C PHE A 93 11.13 -20.50 3.79
N PRO A 94 10.84 -21.51 2.95
CA PRO A 94 10.08 -21.32 1.72
C PRO A 94 8.65 -20.84 1.93
N LEU A 95 7.95 -21.36 2.95
CA LEU A 95 6.57 -20.98 3.23
C LEU A 95 6.51 -19.69 4.04
N LEU A 96 7.41 -19.54 5.00
CA LEU A 96 7.48 -18.36 5.87
C LEU A 96 7.90 -17.11 5.09
N ALA A 97 8.87 -17.23 4.17
CA ALA A 97 9.33 -16.08 3.37
C ALA A 97 8.24 -15.55 2.44
N GLN A 98 7.48 -16.45 1.79
CA GLN A 98 6.32 -16.06 0.98
C GLN A 98 5.28 -15.31 1.82
N LEU A 99 4.96 -15.83 3.01
CA LEU A 99 4.03 -15.17 3.91
C LEU A 99 4.55 -13.80 4.37
N ALA A 100 5.85 -13.70 4.70
CA ALA A 100 6.44 -12.46 5.18
C ALA A 100 6.43 -11.37 4.11
N VAL A 101 6.77 -11.69 2.86
CA VAL A 101 6.66 -10.75 1.72
C VAL A 101 5.23 -10.26 1.56
N MET A 102 4.23 -11.15 1.63
CA MET A 102 2.82 -10.77 1.57
C MET A 102 2.42 -9.85 2.72
N ILE A 103 2.86 -10.13 3.96
CA ILE A 103 2.54 -9.29 5.11
C ILE A 103 3.18 -7.90 4.99
N PHE A 104 4.44 -7.80 4.54
CA PHE A 104 5.14 -6.52 4.41
C PHE A 104 4.74 -5.70 3.18
N THR A 105 3.96 -6.27 2.26
CA THR A 105 3.38 -5.52 1.11
C THR A 105 1.99 -4.95 1.42
N ILE A 106 1.34 -5.38 2.50
CA ILE A 106 0.04 -4.84 2.90
C ILE A 106 0.23 -3.41 3.42
N PRO A 107 -0.46 -2.41 2.85
CA PRO A 107 -0.43 -1.05 3.39
C PRO A 107 -1.02 -1.03 4.80
N THR A 108 -0.31 -0.41 5.74
CA THR A 108 -0.70 -0.37 7.16
C THR A 108 -1.70 0.74 7.48
N SER A 109 -1.89 1.71 6.58
CA SER A 109 -2.79 2.83 6.77
C SER A 109 -4.09 2.69 5.98
N SER A 110 -5.21 3.09 6.59
CA SER A 110 -6.49 3.22 5.91
C SER A 110 -6.52 4.39 4.91
N ALA A 111 -5.56 5.31 4.98
CA ALA A 111 -5.51 6.51 4.14
C ALA A 111 -5.59 6.22 2.63
N ALA A 112 -4.98 5.13 2.16
CA ALA A 112 -5.08 4.73 0.74
C ALA A 112 -6.51 4.31 0.36
N SER A 113 -7.20 3.60 1.26
CA SER A 113 -8.60 3.22 1.11
C SER A 113 -9.52 4.43 1.23
N GLU A 114 -9.26 5.33 2.18
CA GLU A 114 -10.03 6.58 2.36
C GLU A 114 -9.96 7.47 1.12
N ARG A 115 -8.77 7.63 0.51
CA ARG A 115 -8.64 8.33 -0.79
C ARG A 115 -9.45 7.64 -1.88
N SER A 116 -9.38 6.31 -1.98
CA SER A 116 -10.16 5.55 -2.95
C SER A 116 -11.67 5.75 -2.75
N TRP A 117 -12.16 5.76 -1.51
CA TRP A 117 -13.58 5.98 -1.20
C TRP A 117 -14.02 7.43 -1.42
N SER A 118 -13.17 8.40 -1.15
CA SER A 118 -13.45 9.80 -1.45
C SER A 118 -13.58 10.05 -2.95
N ILE A 119 -12.77 9.37 -3.78
CA ILE A 119 -12.92 9.38 -5.24
C ILE A 119 -14.27 8.74 -5.67
N HIS A 120 -14.68 7.65 -5.02
CA HIS A 120 -16.01 7.06 -5.28
C HIS A 120 -17.13 8.06 -4.95
N ASP A 121 -17.07 8.74 -3.82
CA ASP A 121 -18.08 9.74 -3.41
C ASP A 121 -18.09 10.94 -4.38
N PHE A 122 -16.92 11.35 -4.87
CA PHE A 122 -16.80 12.38 -5.90
C PHE A 122 -17.43 11.97 -7.24
N ILE A 123 -17.27 10.71 -7.66
CA ILE A 123 -17.84 10.18 -8.91
C ILE A 123 -19.36 9.97 -8.77
N HIS A 124 -19.79 9.37 -7.65
CA HIS A 124 -21.18 9.07 -7.33
C HIS A 124 -21.78 10.08 -6.35
N THR A 125 -22.28 11.18 -6.90
CA THR A 125 -23.07 12.14 -6.11
C THR A 125 -24.57 11.89 -6.29
N LYS A 126 -25.40 12.44 -5.39
CA LYS A 126 -26.87 12.38 -5.50
C LYS A 126 -27.40 12.84 -6.87
N ARG A 127 -26.70 13.76 -7.53
CA ARG A 127 -27.03 14.27 -8.88
C ARG A 127 -26.42 13.45 -10.02
N ARG A 128 -25.27 12.78 -9.81
CA ARG A 128 -24.55 11.93 -10.79
C ARG A 128 -24.58 10.45 -10.37
N ASN A 129 -25.78 9.88 -10.22
CA ASN A 129 -25.95 8.48 -9.78
C ASN A 129 -26.34 7.49 -10.90
N ARG A 130 -26.44 7.94 -12.16
CA ARG A 130 -26.86 7.10 -13.30
C ARG A 130 -25.69 6.37 -13.99
N LEU A 131 -24.61 6.10 -13.25
CA LEU A 131 -23.45 5.39 -13.77
C LEU A 131 -23.56 3.91 -13.41
N ASP A 132 -23.24 3.05 -14.39
CA ASP A 132 -23.08 1.61 -14.14
C ASP A 132 -21.83 1.34 -13.29
N ALA A 133 -21.87 0.30 -12.46
CA ALA A 133 -20.77 -0.04 -11.55
C ALA A 133 -19.44 -0.25 -12.29
N GLY A 134 -19.44 -0.95 -13.42
CA GLY A 134 -18.22 -1.17 -14.20
C GLY A 134 -17.66 0.11 -14.83
N ARG A 135 -18.49 1.12 -15.04
CA ARG A 135 -18.03 2.46 -15.48
C ARG A 135 -17.41 3.24 -14.34
N VAL A 136 -17.94 3.09 -13.14
CA VAL A 136 -17.44 3.76 -11.94
C VAL A 136 -16.07 3.21 -11.57
N ASP A 137 -15.89 1.89 -11.57
CA ASP A 137 -14.59 1.26 -11.32
C ASP A 137 -13.51 1.78 -12.26
N LYS A 138 -13.82 1.89 -13.56
CA LYS A 138 -12.91 2.45 -14.56
C LYS A 138 -12.57 3.91 -14.28
N LEU A 139 -13.57 4.72 -13.90
CA LEU A 139 -13.35 6.12 -13.55
C LEU A 139 -12.48 6.25 -12.30
N VAL A 140 -12.78 5.50 -11.23
CA VAL A 140 -11.98 5.48 -10.00
C VAL A 140 -10.53 5.11 -10.32
N PHE A 141 -10.33 4.05 -11.12
CA PHE A 141 -9.00 3.64 -11.57
C PHE A 141 -8.27 4.77 -12.31
N ILE A 142 -8.95 5.46 -13.24
CA ILE A 142 -8.37 6.60 -13.96
C ILE A 142 -8.04 7.72 -12.97
N TYR A 143 -8.95 8.13 -12.09
CA TYR A 143 -8.71 9.21 -11.13
C TYR A 143 -7.56 8.89 -10.15
N TYR A 144 -7.50 7.66 -9.66
CA TYR A 144 -6.47 7.20 -8.74
C TYR A 144 -5.09 7.17 -9.42
N ASN A 145 -5.00 6.72 -10.67
CA ASN A 145 -3.72 6.53 -11.37
C ASN A 145 -3.32 7.72 -12.28
N ALA A 146 -4.23 8.63 -12.60
CA ALA A 146 -3.94 9.80 -13.44
C ALA A 146 -3.06 10.85 -12.74
N GLY A 147 -2.90 10.74 -11.42
CA GLY A 147 -2.20 11.70 -10.55
C GLY A 147 -0.67 11.72 -10.63
N ASN A 148 -0.08 11.57 -11.82
CA ASN A 148 1.39 11.56 -11.97
C ASN A 148 1.98 12.58 -12.94
N LYS A 149 1.17 13.44 -13.59
CA LYS A 149 1.71 14.47 -14.49
C LYS A 149 1.87 15.84 -13.83
N ASP A 150 0.99 16.22 -12.91
CA ASP A 150 1.16 17.39 -12.03
C ASP A 150 0.20 17.24 -10.85
N ALA A 151 0.70 16.92 -9.65
CA ALA A 151 -0.12 16.73 -8.44
C ALA A 151 -1.02 17.95 -8.14
N LYS A 152 -0.59 19.15 -8.54
CA LYS A 152 -1.32 20.42 -8.42
C LYS A 152 -2.55 20.54 -9.33
N THR A 153 -2.65 19.70 -10.36
CA THR A 153 -3.77 19.72 -11.33
C THR A 153 -4.81 18.63 -11.06
N ASN A 154 -4.55 17.75 -10.09
CA ASN A 154 -5.52 16.72 -9.76
C ASN A 154 -6.72 17.39 -9.08
N ILE A 155 -7.87 17.35 -9.76
CA ILE A 155 -9.15 17.92 -9.34
C ILE A 155 -9.48 17.57 -7.88
N PHE A 156 -9.05 16.40 -7.41
CA PHE A 156 -9.26 15.97 -6.03
C PHE A 156 -8.52 16.84 -5.00
N TYR A 157 -7.27 17.24 -5.27
CA TYR A 157 -6.51 18.11 -4.36
C TYR A 157 -7.02 19.55 -4.42
N GLN A 158 -7.46 20.00 -5.59
CA GLN A 158 -7.97 21.37 -5.77
C GLN A 158 -9.29 21.61 -5.03
N LEU A 159 -10.17 20.61 -4.93
CA LEU A 159 -11.43 20.72 -4.19
C LEU A 159 -11.26 20.61 -2.67
N ASN A 160 -10.14 20.07 -2.19
CA ASN A 160 -9.88 19.89 -0.76
C ASN A 160 -9.17 21.10 -0.12
N GLU A 161 -8.57 21.99 -0.93
CA GLU A 161 -8.01 23.27 -0.46
C GLU A 161 -9.12 24.33 -0.24
N GLU A 162 -10.24 24.26 -0.97
CA GLU A 162 -11.36 25.21 -0.82
C GLU A 162 -12.25 24.94 0.41
N SER A 163 -12.00 23.88 1.20
CA SER A 163 -12.80 23.53 2.39
C SER A 163 -12.18 23.91 3.74
N GLU A 164 -11.01 24.55 3.76
CA GLU A 164 -10.37 25.06 5.00
C GLU A 164 -10.34 26.60 5.04
N SER A 165 -11.50 27.24 5.03
CA SER A 165 -11.59 28.67 5.36
C SER A 165 -12.91 29.02 6.03
N GLU A 166 -13.05 28.71 7.32
CA GLU A 166 -13.87 29.51 8.26
C GLU A 166 -13.25 29.37 9.66
N ASP A 167 -12.43 30.34 10.05
CA ASP A 167 -12.45 30.82 11.44
C ASP A 167 -12.22 32.33 11.42
N ASP A 168 -13.32 33.05 11.64
CA ASP A 168 -13.41 34.49 11.81
C ASP A 168 -12.56 34.92 13.03
N ASN A 169 -11.72 35.96 12.85
CA ASN A 169 -11.55 37.00 13.87
C ASN A 169 -11.07 38.29 13.18
N ASP A 170 -11.98 39.26 13.11
CA ASP A 170 -11.69 40.69 12.96
C ASP A 170 -10.80 41.18 14.12
N ASP A 171 -9.74 41.93 13.81
CA ASP A 171 -9.52 43.29 14.35
C ASP A 171 -8.22 43.93 13.81
N GLU A 172 -8.31 45.23 13.55
CA GLU A 172 -7.35 46.15 12.91
C GLU A 172 -5.95 46.24 13.55
N ASP A 173 -4.90 46.47 12.74
CA ASP A 173 -4.20 47.79 12.69
C ASP A 173 -3.23 47.87 11.50
N THR A 174 -3.25 49.06 10.91
CA THR A 174 -2.54 49.58 9.75
C THR A 174 -1.01 49.63 9.89
N THR A 175 -0.29 49.48 8.78
CA THR A 175 0.61 50.53 8.27
C THR A 175 0.99 50.26 6.82
N VAL A 176 0.86 51.33 6.05
CA VAL A 176 1.22 51.50 4.64
C VAL A 176 2.74 51.45 4.44
N ASP A 177 3.22 50.74 3.41
CA ASP A 177 4.29 51.26 2.56
C ASP A 177 4.15 50.75 1.12
N ASP A 178 4.36 51.68 0.21
CA ASP A 178 4.09 51.69 -1.22
C ASP A 178 5.39 51.42 -1.98
N SER A 179 5.35 50.55 -2.99
CA SER A 179 6.19 50.72 -4.18
C SER A 179 5.73 49.82 -5.33
N SER A 180 4.87 50.42 -6.15
CA SER A 180 4.93 50.53 -7.62
C SER A 180 5.35 49.35 -8.54
N ALA A 181 4.46 49.12 -9.52
CA ALA A 181 4.72 48.84 -10.96
C ALA A 181 5.30 47.45 -11.34
N ASP A 182 4.88 46.74 -12.40
CA ASP A 182 4.10 47.10 -13.58
C ASP A 182 3.46 45.83 -14.19
N SER A 183 2.43 46.08 -14.99
CA SER A 183 1.61 45.15 -15.76
C SER A 183 2.41 44.36 -16.81
N ASP A 184 2.03 43.11 -17.09
CA ASP A 184 1.76 42.72 -18.48
C ASP A 184 0.85 41.48 -18.60
N ASP A 185 -0.22 41.67 -19.37
CA ASP A 185 -1.25 40.71 -19.75
C ASP A 185 -0.86 40.15 -21.13
N SER A 186 -0.83 38.82 -21.27
CA SER A 186 -0.74 38.18 -22.58
C SER A 186 -1.46 36.85 -22.58
N ASN A 187 -2.78 36.98 -22.69
CA ASN A 187 -3.73 36.09 -23.34
C ASN A 187 -3.12 35.20 -24.46
N ALA A 188 -3.14 33.88 -24.26
CA ALA A 188 -2.91 32.90 -25.34
C ALA A 188 -3.95 31.77 -25.25
N SER A 189 -4.78 31.68 -26.29
CA SER A 189 -5.84 30.70 -26.52
C SER A 189 -5.33 29.24 -26.61
N PRO A 190 -6.20 28.24 -26.40
CA PRO A 190 -5.81 26.85 -26.22
C PRO A 190 -5.49 26.17 -27.57
N SER A 191 -4.28 25.64 -27.71
CA SER A 191 -3.88 24.87 -28.89
C SER A 191 -4.34 23.40 -28.79
N SER A 192 -5.20 23.02 -29.74
CA SER A 192 -5.28 21.72 -30.40
C SER A 192 -5.10 20.46 -29.53
N PHE A 193 -6.24 19.89 -29.14
CA PHE A 193 -6.36 18.51 -28.66
C PHE A 193 -5.93 17.52 -29.76
N ALA A 194 -4.65 17.15 -29.78
CA ALA A 194 -4.16 16.06 -30.61
C ALA A 194 -4.60 14.73 -29.99
N ASN A 195 -5.67 14.20 -30.56
CA ASN A 195 -6.27 12.91 -30.30
C ASN A 195 -5.24 11.78 -30.53
N ILE A 196 -4.69 11.21 -29.46
CA ILE A 196 -3.99 9.93 -29.50
C ILE A 196 -4.77 8.98 -28.62
N ASN A 197 -5.56 8.14 -29.28
CA ASN A 197 -6.37 7.09 -28.68
C ASN A 197 -5.51 5.80 -28.64
N PRO A 198 -4.92 5.39 -27.49
CA PRO A 198 -3.92 4.33 -27.53
C PRO A 198 -4.50 2.91 -27.45
N TYR A 199 -5.79 2.72 -27.14
CA TYR A 199 -6.34 1.37 -27.02
C TYR A 199 -7.81 1.28 -27.46
N SER A 200 -7.99 0.88 -28.71
CA SER A 200 -9.18 0.21 -29.20
C SER A 200 -9.19 -1.20 -28.60
N TYR A 201 -10.16 -1.50 -27.73
CA TYR A 201 -10.43 -2.85 -27.24
C TYR A 201 -11.74 -3.33 -27.88
N GLU A 202 -11.61 -4.15 -28.91
CA GLU A 202 -12.69 -4.97 -29.46
C GLU A 202 -13.10 -6.01 -28.41
N GLY A 203 -14.39 -6.06 -28.11
CA GLY A 203 -14.98 -7.03 -27.19
C GLY A 203 -15.49 -8.28 -27.91
N SER A 204 -15.42 -9.41 -27.20
CA SER A 204 -16.33 -10.57 -27.18
C SER A 204 -15.56 -11.68 -26.45
N GLU A 205 -16.09 -12.41 -25.46
CA GLU A 205 -17.25 -13.30 -25.59
C GLU A 205 -18.04 -13.41 -24.27
N GLU A 206 -19.36 -13.36 -24.44
CA GLU A 206 -20.36 -13.67 -23.44
C GLU A 206 -20.50 -15.20 -23.33
N HIS A 207 -20.36 -15.76 -22.13
CA HIS A 207 -20.91 -17.09 -21.84
C HIS A 207 -22.17 -16.92 -20.98
N LYS A 208 -23.31 -16.96 -21.67
CA LYS A 208 -24.64 -17.22 -21.11
C LYS A 208 -24.61 -18.50 -20.27
N PHE A 209 -25.06 -18.42 -19.03
CA PHE A 209 -25.71 -19.53 -18.34
C PHE A 209 -27.16 -19.13 -18.09
N GLU A 210 -28.08 -19.81 -18.77
CA GLU A 210 -29.52 -19.74 -18.54
C GLU A 210 -29.94 -20.79 -17.48
N CYS A 211 -30.81 -20.32 -16.57
CA CYS A 211 -31.67 -21.02 -15.61
C CYS A 211 -31.04 -21.90 -14.50
#